data_AF-A0A1V4HYE1-F1
#
_entry.id   AF-A0A1V4HYE1-F1
#
_cell.length_a   1.000
_cell.length_b   1.000
_cell.length_c   1.000
_cell.angle_alpha   90.00
_cell.angle_beta   90.00
_cell.angle_gamma   90.00
#
_symmetry.space_group_name_H-M   'P 1'
#
loop_
_entity.id
_entity.type
_entity.pdbx_description
1 polymer ?
#
loop_
_entity_poly.entity_id
_entity_poly.type
_entity_poly.pdbx_seq_one_letter_code
_entity_poly.pdbx_strand_id
1 'polypeptide(L)'
;MTTTGGSFRPHNWDTRQYKTDKSDPTAAARTKRYRDAKRDGRRDGEPLVSDQAIKLADELMVIAGHDLRFVPPGWCGAAMRVQTWLADGWFSEIIIAATSAAARRKRGTSANSVQFFERPLRRRLRQAAPLPRVAIRQPETLMVTANGDQESSFMPPTDPNCECTSAQHWLASMPRQGVMEGRIVSHNLTVD
;
A
#
# COMPACT_ATOMS: atom_id res chain seq x y z
N MET A 1 -51.31 -49.82 -14.11
CA MET A 1 -51.29 -48.48 -14.74
C MET A 1 -49.84 -48.11 -15.00
N THR A 2 -49.40 -48.21 -16.24
CA THR A 2 -48.01 -47.97 -16.66
C THR A 2 -47.79 -46.47 -16.88
N THR A 3 -46.95 -45.87 -16.04
CA THR A 3 -46.46 -44.49 -16.23
C THR A 3 -45.51 -44.47 -17.42
N THR A 4 -46.03 -44.12 -18.59
CA THR A 4 -45.23 -43.88 -19.79
C THR A 4 -44.26 -42.73 -19.54
N GLY A 5 -42.97 -43.07 -19.40
CA GLY A 5 -41.86 -42.12 -19.25
C GLY A 5 -41.65 -41.30 -20.50
N GLY A 6 -42.48 -40.28 -20.71
CA GLY A 6 -42.26 -39.26 -21.72
C GLY A 6 -41.07 -38.40 -21.32
N SER A 7 -39.95 -38.50 -22.05
CA SER A 7 -38.80 -37.62 -21.84
C SER A 7 -39.25 -36.17 -22.05
N PHE A 8 -38.98 -35.30 -21.07
CA PHE A 8 -39.19 -33.86 -21.18
C PHE A 8 -38.18 -33.28 -22.18
N ARG A 9 -38.46 -33.46 -23.47
CA ARG A 9 -37.73 -32.80 -24.56
C ARG A 9 -38.56 -31.61 -24.98
N PRO A 10 -38.13 -30.38 -24.70
CA PRO A 10 -38.84 -29.21 -25.17
C PRO A 10 -38.93 -29.24 -26.70
N HIS A 11 -40.10 -28.90 -27.22
CA HIS A 11 -40.34 -28.79 -28.65
C HIS A 11 -39.20 -27.95 -29.28
N ASN A 12 -38.60 -28.42 -30.38
CA ASN A 12 -37.50 -27.73 -31.11
C ASN A 12 -36.06 -27.95 -30.57
N TRP A 13 -35.79 -28.99 -29.76
CA TRP A 13 -34.42 -29.32 -29.30
C TRP A 13 -33.47 -29.71 -30.45
N ASP A 14 -33.89 -30.61 -31.33
CA ASP A 14 -33.04 -31.12 -32.42
C ASP A 14 -32.76 -30.06 -33.50
N THR A 15 -33.69 -29.12 -33.69
CA THR A 15 -33.58 -27.99 -34.64
C THR A 15 -32.89 -26.75 -34.04
N ARG A 16 -32.79 -26.61 -32.71
CA ARG A 16 -31.99 -25.55 -32.07
C ARG A 16 -30.50 -25.83 -32.11
N GLN A 17 -30.08 -27.10 -32.02
CA GLN A 17 -28.64 -27.43 -31.99
C GLN A 17 -27.92 -27.19 -33.33
N TYR A 18 -28.64 -27.22 -34.46
CA TYR A 18 -28.06 -27.03 -35.81
C TYR A 18 -28.36 -25.67 -36.45
N LYS A 19 -28.85 -24.68 -35.70
CA LYS A 19 -28.69 -23.26 -36.10
C LYS A 19 -27.26 -22.79 -35.81
N THR A 20 -26.28 -23.61 -36.16
CA THR A 20 -24.91 -23.14 -36.40
C THR A 20 -24.81 -22.95 -37.89
N ASP A 21 -25.00 -21.69 -38.29
CA ASP A 21 -24.64 -21.08 -39.55
C ASP A 21 -23.72 -21.90 -40.47
N LYS A 22 -24.30 -22.74 -41.32
CA LYS A 22 -23.69 -23.01 -42.64
C LYS A 22 -23.90 -21.85 -43.61
N SER A 23 -24.78 -20.92 -43.30
CA SER A 23 -25.27 -19.85 -44.18
C SER A 23 -24.98 -18.42 -43.73
N ASP A 24 -24.40 -18.17 -42.54
CA ASP A 24 -23.90 -16.84 -42.19
C ASP A 24 -22.43 -16.70 -42.60
N PRO A 25 -22.13 -16.01 -43.72
CA PRO A 25 -20.75 -15.77 -44.15
C PRO A 25 -19.96 -14.95 -43.12
N THR A 26 -20.62 -14.32 -42.15
CA THR A 26 -19.99 -13.49 -41.11
C THR A 26 -19.58 -14.29 -39.87
N ALA A 27 -20.02 -15.54 -39.69
CA ALA A 27 -19.66 -16.36 -38.54
C ALA A 27 -18.15 -16.66 -38.49
N ALA A 28 -17.55 -17.00 -39.64
CA ALA A 28 -16.11 -17.19 -39.78
C ALA A 28 -15.35 -15.89 -39.47
N ALA A 29 -15.83 -14.75 -39.96
CA ALA A 29 -15.25 -13.43 -39.69
C ALA A 29 -15.37 -13.02 -38.22
N ARG A 30 -16.51 -13.32 -37.55
CA ARG A 30 -16.73 -13.06 -36.12
C ARG A 30 -15.79 -13.89 -35.26
N THR A 31 -15.63 -15.17 -35.60
CA THR A 31 -14.69 -16.08 -34.93
C THR A 31 -13.25 -15.64 -35.13
N LYS A 32 -12.90 -15.20 -36.34
CA LYS A 32 -11.58 -14.64 -36.66
C LYS A 32 -11.32 -13.35 -35.86
N ARG A 33 -12.23 -12.38 -35.87
CA ARG A 33 -12.13 -11.14 -35.08
C ARG A 33 -11.99 -11.41 -33.58
N TYR A 34 -12.72 -12.39 -33.03
CA TYR A 34 -12.58 -12.79 -31.63
C TYR A 34 -11.19 -13.37 -31.33
N ARG A 35 -10.66 -14.22 -32.22
CA ARG A 35 -9.32 -14.80 -32.08
C ARG A 35 -8.23 -13.74 -32.23
N ASP A 36 -8.34 -12.86 -33.22
CA ASP A 36 -7.40 -11.77 -33.47
C ASP A 36 -7.41 -10.78 -32.30
N ALA A 37 -8.59 -10.36 -31.81
CA ALA A 37 -8.71 -9.50 -30.62
C ALA A 37 -8.14 -10.15 -29.34
N LYS A 38 -8.19 -11.48 -29.22
CA LYS A 38 -7.55 -12.19 -28.11
C LYS A 38 -6.03 -12.27 -28.24
N ARG A 39 -5.50 -12.21 -29.46
CA ARG A 39 -4.07 -12.25 -29.76
C ARG A 39 -3.40 -10.90 -29.57
N ASP A 40 -4.09 -9.82 -29.93
CA ASP A 40 -3.54 -8.46 -29.84
C ASP A 40 -3.60 -7.87 -28.40
N GLY A 41 -4.39 -8.49 -27.50
CA GLY A 41 -4.61 -7.96 -26.14
C GLY A 41 -3.52 -8.29 -25.11
N ARG A 42 -2.61 -9.22 -25.41
CA ARG A 42 -1.43 -9.53 -24.58
C ARG A 42 -0.27 -9.77 -25.53
N ARG A 43 0.88 -9.11 -25.34
CA ARG A 43 2.11 -9.52 -26.02
C ARG A 43 2.27 -11.03 -25.82
N ASP A 44 2.12 -11.79 -26.88
CA ASP A 44 2.23 -13.24 -26.90
C ASP A 44 3.58 -13.65 -26.30
N GLY A 45 3.61 -13.97 -25.00
CA GLY A 45 4.80 -14.51 -24.33
C GLY A 45 5.27 -13.80 -23.06
N GLU A 46 4.77 -12.61 -22.71
CA GLU A 46 5.14 -12.02 -21.42
C GLU A 46 4.40 -12.70 -20.26
N PRO A 47 5.11 -13.19 -19.22
CA PRO A 47 4.48 -13.83 -18.09
C PRO A 47 3.57 -12.85 -17.34
N LEU A 48 2.45 -13.35 -16.80
CA LEU A 48 1.48 -12.52 -16.06
C LEU A 48 2.10 -11.83 -14.83
N VAL A 49 3.18 -12.41 -14.29
CA VAL A 49 3.90 -11.94 -13.12
C VAL A 49 5.36 -11.76 -13.53
N SER A 50 5.95 -10.62 -13.22
CA SER A 50 7.35 -10.36 -13.52
C SER A 50 8.28 -11.23 -12.66
N ASP A 51 9.45 -11.57 -13.20
CA ASP A 51 10.50 -12.29 -12.46
C ASP A 51 10.94 -11.53 -11.20
N GLN A 52 10.92 -10.19 -11.27
CA GLN A 52 11.22 -9.33 -10.11
C GLN A 52 10.21 -9.56 -8.98
N ALA A 53 8.91 -9.64 -9.29
CA ALA A 53 7.88 -9.87 -8.29
C ALA A 53 7.98 -11.28 -7.68
N ILE A 54 8.41 -12.28 -8.44
CA ILE A 54 8.66 -13.64 -7.94
C ILE A 54 9.83 -13.63 -6.95
N LYS A 55 11.00 -13.11 -7.36
CA LYS A 55 12.19 -13.03 -6.50
C LYS A 55 11.91 -12.26 -5.20
N LEU A 56 11.19 -11.14 -5.32
CA LEU A 56 10.82 -10.34 -4.16
C LEU A 56 9.86 -11.09 -3.24
N ALA A 57 8.88 -11.84 -3.78
CA ALA A 57 7.98 -12.64 -2.96
C ALA A 57 8.71 -13.75 -2.17
N ASP A 58 9.68 -14.41 -2.80
CA ASP A 58 10.53 -15.42 -2.15
C ASP A 58 11.35 -14.79 -1.02
N GLU A 59 11.93 -13.61 -1.25
CA GLU A 59 12.67 -12.87 -0.23
C GLU A 59 11.78 -12.50 0.96
N LEU A 60 10.56 -12.02 0.71
CA LEU A 60 9.61 -11.70 1.78
C LEU A 60 9.21 -12.94 2.57
N MET A 61 9.12 -14.10 1.92
CA MET A 61 8.79 -15.37 2.55
C MET A 61 9.90 -15.83 3.50
N VAL A 62 11.16 -15.71 3.08
CA VAL A 62 12.33 -15.95 3.92
C VAL A 62 12.37 -15.00 5.11
N ILE A 63 12.11 -13.70 4.89
CA ILE A 63 12.05 -12.70 5.97
C ILE A 63 10.93 -13.01 6.98
N ALA A 64 9.81 -13.54 6.50
CA ALA A 64 8.71 -13.96 7.35
C ALA A 64 9.00 -15.27 8.12
N GLY A 65 10.10 -15.96 7.82
CA GLY A 65 10.55 -17.18 8.49
C GLY A 65 9.96 -18.47 7.92
N HIS A 66 9.51 -18.48 6.66
CA HIS A 66 9.01 -19.68 5.99
C HIS A 66 10.09 -20.29 5.08
N ASP A 67 10.02 -21.61 4.90
CA ASP A 67 10.85 -22.34 3.93
C ASP A 67 10.21 -22.29 2.53
N LEU A 68 11.00 -21.99 1.51
CA LEU A 68 10.56 -21.92 0.12
C LEU A 68 10.10 -23.28 -0.43
N ARG A 69 10.54 -24.39 0.18
CA ARG A 69 10.09 -25.74 -0.21
C ARG A 69 8.63 -26.01 0.17
N PHE A 70 8.13 -25.35 1.23
CA PHE A 70 6.79 -25.54 1.72
C PHE A 70 6.08 -24.20 1.87
N VAL A 71 5.50 -23.74 0.76
CA VAL A 71 4.75 -22.49 0.72
C VAL A 71 3.40 -22.67 1.43
N PRO A 72 3.14 -21.96 2.54
CA PRO A 72 1.85 -22.05 3.23
C PRO A 72 0.72 -21.47 2.36
N PRO A 73 -0.53 -21.93 2.52
CA PRO A 73 -1.64 -21.55 1.64
C PRO A 73 -1.93 -20.04 1.61
N GLY A 74 -1.68 -19.33 2.71
CA GLY A 74 -1.84 -17.87 2.77
C GLY A 74 -0.75 -17.07 2.03
N TRP A 75 0.28 -17.75 1.53
CA TRP A 75 1.34 -17.19 0.69
C TRP A 75 1.23 -17.61 -0.78
N CYS A 76 0.29 -18.51 -1.12
CA CYS A 76 -0.05 -18.79 -2.50
C CYS A 76 -0.52 -17.50 -3.18
N GLY A 77 0.14 -17.10 -4.27
CA GLY A 77 -0.13 -15.84 -4.96
C GLY A 77 0.59 -14.62 -4.40
N ALA A 78 1.57 -14.80 -3.49
CA ALA A 78 2.42 -13.72 -2.98
C ALA A 78 3.02 -12.87 -4.11
N ALA A 79 3.56 -13.51 -5.15
CA ALA A 79 4.17 -12.82 -6.30
C ALA A 79 3.16 -11.95 -7.07
N MET A 80 1.90 -12.37 -7.23
CA MET A 80 0.86 -11.53 -7.83
C MET A 80 0.55 -10.30 -6.97
N ARG A 81 0.55 -10.47 -5.64
CA ARG A 81 0.30 -9.36 -4.72
C ARG A 81 1.44 -8.35 -4.74
N VAL A 82 2.67 -8.83 -4.75
CA VAL A 82 3.88 -8.02 -4.91
C VAL A 82 3.87 -7.30 -6.26
N GLN A 83 3.47 -7.98 -7.34
CA GLN A 83 3.30 -7.37 -8.66
C GLN A 83 2.33 -6.19 -8.62
N THR A 84 1.24 -6.29 -7.86
CA THR A 84 0.28 -5.18 -7.67
C THR A 84 0.96 -4.00 -6.95
N TRP A 85 1.75 -4.25 -5.90
CA TRP A 85 2.48 -3.18 -5.20
C TRP A 85 3.50 -2.49 -6.09
N LEU A 86 4.24 -3.26 -6.89
CA LEU A 86 5.20 -2.70 -7.86
C LEU A 86 4.47 -1.87 -8.93
N ALA A 87 3.31 -2.34 -9.42
CA ALA A 87 2.47 -1.59 -10.35
C ALA A 87 1.89 -0.30 -9.75
N ASP A 88 1.60 -0.30 -8.45
CA ASP A 88 1.19 0.88 -7.67
C ASP A 88 2.37 1.85 -7.40
N GLY A 89 3.57 1.55 -7.91
CA GLY A 89 4.75 2.39 -7.77
C GLY A 89 5.50 2.22 -6.44
N TRP A 90 5.30 1.10 -5.74
CA TRP A 90 6.01 0.85 -4.48
C TRP A 90 7.42 0.34 -4.76
N PHE A 91 8.43 0.97 -4.14
CA PHE A 91 9.81 0.55 -4.30
C PHE A 91 10.10 -0.74 -3.52
N SER A 92 10.81 -1.69 -4.16
CA SER A 92 11.19 -2.99 -3.56
C SER A 92 11.92 -2.83 -2.22
N GLU A 93 12.82 -1.86 -2.12
CA GLU A 93 13.58 -1.58 -0.90
C GLU A 93 12.68 -1.19 0.27
N ILE A 94 11.66 -0.36 0.02
CA ILE A 94 10.67 0.02 1.03
C ILE A 94 9.87 -1.21 1.45
N ILE A 95 9.54 -2.09 0.50
CA ILE A 95 8.79 -3.31 0.76
C ILE A 95 9.60 -4.23 1.70
N ILE A 96 10.86 -4.48 1.38
CA ILE A 96 11.78 -5.30 2.17
C ILE A 96 11.98 -4.70 3.57
N ALA A 97 12.30 -3.40 3.66
CA ALA A 97 12.56 -2.73 4.92
C ALA A 97 11.34 -2.74 5.86
N ALA A 98 10.15 -2.45 5.33
CA ALA A 98 8.92 -2.46 6.12
C ALA A 98 8.52 -3.87 6.55
N THR A 99 8.69 -4.87 5.68
CA THR A 99 8.41 -6.28 5.98
C THR A 99 9.37 -6.81 7.03
N SER A 100 10.67 -6.55 6.89
CA SER A 100 11.68 -6.91 7.89
C SER A 100 11.39 -6.27 9.26
N ALA A 101 11.03 -4.99 9.28
CA ALA A 101 10.65 -4.31 10.52
C ALA A 101 9.37 -4.90 11.14
N ALA A 102 8.39 -5.30 10.34
CA ALA A 102 7.15 -5.93 10.81
C ALA A 102 7.39 -7.35 11.31
N ALA A 103 8.19 -8.15 10.61
CA ALA A 103 8.57 -9.50 10.99
C ALA A 103 9.30 -9.52 12.33
N ARG A 104 10.28 -8.62 12.54
CA ARG A 104 11.01 -8.47 13.82
C ARG A 104 10.11 -8.11 15.01
N ARG A 105 8.99 -7.41 14.75
CA ARG A 105 8.04 -7.02 15.80
C ARG A 105 7.05 -8.13 16.15
N LYS A 106 6.83 -9.07 15.23
CA LYS A 106 5.89 -10.15 15.46
C LYS A 106 6.50 -11.12 16.49
N ARG A 107 5.77 -11.34 17.59
CA ARG A 107 6.13 -12.33 18.61
C ARG A 107 5.34 -13.61 18.36
N GLY A 108 5.99 -14.77 18.46
CA GLY A 108 5.36 -16.07 18.27
C GLY A 108 5.41 -16.57 16.82
N THR A 109 4.32 -17.15 16.34
CA THR A 109 4.23 -17.80 15.01
C THR A 109 4.50 -16.83 13.86
N SER A 110 5.18 -17.30 12.82
CA SER A 110 5.44 -16.57 11.57
C SER A 110 4.17 -16.02 10.92
N ALA A 111 4.30 -15.05 10.01
CA ALA A 111 3.14 -14.44 9.34
C ALA A 111 2.45 -15.42 8.40
N ASN A 112 1.20 -15.78 8.68
CA ASN A 112 0.47 -16.79 7.88
C ASN A 112 0.09 -16.30 6.47
N SER A 113 0.12 -15.00 6.20
CA SER A 113 -0.22 -14.43 4.89
C SER A 113 0.58 -13.18 4.55
N VAL A 114 0.74 -12.92 3.25
CA VAL A 114 1.36 -11.69 2.72
C VAL A 114 0.57 -10.44 3.11
N GLN A 115 -0.76 -10.56 3.19
CA GLN A 115 -1.65 -9.45 3.55
C GLN A 115 -1.35 -8.87 4.94
N PHE A 116 -0.77 -9.66 5.84
CA PHE A 116 -0.31 -9.19 7.15
C PHE A 116 0.63 -7.96 7.04
N PHE A 117 1.46 -7.91 6.00
CA PHE A 117 2.44 -6.85 5.80
C PHE A 117 1.88 -5.60 5.12
N GLU A 118 0.67 -5.64 4.56
CA GLU A 118 0.10 -4.47 3.87
C GLU A 118 -0.08 -3.26 4.79
N ARG A 119 -0.50 -3.50 6.04
CA ARG A 119 -0.69 -2.42 7.01
C ARG A 119 0.61 -1.70 7.37
N PRO A 120 1.71 -2.39 7.76
CA PRO A 120 2.99 -1.73 8.00
C PRO A 120 3.57 -1.09 6.73
N LEU A 121 3.39 -1.69 5.56
CA LEU A 121 3.82 -1.12 4.27
C LEU A 121 3.15 0.23 3.99
N ARG A 122 1.81 0.27 4.05
CA ARG A 122 1.04 1.51 3.87
C ARG A 122 1.45 2.59 4.87
N ARG A 123 1.75 2.21 6.12
CA ARG A 123 2.26 3.16 7.12
C ARG A 123 3.60 3.74 6.71
N ARG A 124 4.52 2.93 6.19
CA ARG A 124 5.85 3.40 5.79
C ARG A 124 5.78 4.27 4.53
N LEU A 125 4.94 3.91 3.57
CA LEU A 125 4.72 4.70 2.36
C LEU A 125 4.14 6.08 2.66
N ARG A 126 3.18 6.17 3.60
CA ARG A 126 2.66 7.47 4.06
C ARG A 126 3.73 8.35 4.71
N GLN A 127 4.71 7.76 5.37
CA GLN A 127 5.84 8.50 5.97
C GLN A 127 6.87 8.92 4.92
N ALA A 128 7.00 8.15 3.84
CA ALA A 128 7.89 8.45 2.72
C ALA A 128 7.24 9.39 1.68
N ALA A 129 5.96 9.71 1.84
CA ALA A 129 5.28 10.67 0.98
C ALA A 129 5.99 12.03 1.09
N PRO A 130 6.24 12.72 -0.03
CA PRO A 130 6.87 14.02 0.00
C PRO A 130 6.05 14.96 0.87
N LEU A 131 6.73 15.70 1.76
CA LEU A 131 6.07 16.69 2.60
C LEU A 131 5.30 17.66 1.69
N PRO A 132 4.07 18.06 2.09
CA PRO A 132 3.33 19.04 1.30
C PRO A 132 4.20 20.28 1.16
N ARG A 133 4.44 20.70 -0.10
CA ARG A 133 5.14 21.95 -0.34
C ARG A 133 4.27 23.06 0.23
N VAL A 134 4.75 23.70 1.29
CA VAL A 134 4.11 24.91 1.82
C VAL A 134 4.27 25.98 0.74
N ALA A 135 3.21 26.22 -0.01
CA ALA A 135 3.13 27.41 -0.84
C ALA A 135 3.12 28.59 0.14
N ILE A 136 4.23 29.31 0.23
CA ILE A 136 4.29 30.56 0.97
C ILE A 136 3.30 31.48 0.26
N ARG A 137 2.10 31.62 0.83
CA ARG A 137 1.18 32.65 0.38
C ARG A 137 1.88 33.96 0.64
N GLN A 138 2.21 34.70 -0.42
CA GLN A 138 2.66 36.06 -0.24
C GLN A 138 1.55 36.82 0.48
N PRO A 139 1.86 37.65 1.50
CA PRO A 139 0.85 38.44 2.16
C PRO A 139 0.24 39.37 1.10
N GLU A 140 -1.04 39.16 0.79
CA GLU A 140 -1.80 40.15 0.05
C GLU A 140 -1.88 41.39 0.94
N THR A 141 -1.28 42.48 0.48
CA THR A 141 -1.39 43.76 1.16
C THR A 141 -2.82 44.22 0.99
N LEU A 142 -3.67 43.92 1.97
CA LEU A 142 -5.00 44.49 2.06
C LEU A 142 -4.84 45.99 2.34
N MET A 143 -5.03 46.79 1.28
CA MET A 143 -5.25 48.21 1.41
C MET A 143 -6.56 48.40 2.18
N VAL A 144 -6.45 48.63 3.48
CA VAL A 144 -7.59 49.04 4.31
C VAL A 144 -7.90 50.47 3.92
N THR A 145 -8.85 50.66 3.02
CA THR A 145 -9.45 51.97 2.78
C THR A 145 -10.30 52.30 4.00
N ALA A 146 -9.70 53.00 4.96
CA ALA A 146 -10.42 53.62 6.05
C ALA A 146 -11.32 54.71 5.43
N ASN A 147 -12.59 54.40 5.20
CA ASN A 147 -13.60 55.41 4.93
C ASN A 147 -13.80 56.20 6.23
N GLY A 148 -13.15 57.36 6.30
CA GLY A 148 -13.49 58.51 7.13
C GLY A 148 -13.80 58.21 8.60
N ASP A 149 -12.78 58.38 9.46
CA ASP A 149 -12.86 59.39 10.52
C ASP A 149 -11.46 59.61 11.09
N GLN A 150 -10.98 60.86 11.00
CA GLN A 150 -9.77 61.28 11.68
C GLN A 150 -10.09 61.47 13.17
N GLU A 151 -9.77 60.50 14.00
CA GLU A 151 -9.55 60.74 15.42
C GLU A 151 -8.06 60.70 15.73
N SER A 152 -7.49 61.90 15.81
CA SER A 152 -6.25 62.14 16.54
C SER A 152 -6.53 61.98 18.04
N SER A 153 -6.03 60.92 18.68
CA SER A 153 -5.84 60.95 20.13
C SER A 153 -4.66 60.08 20.58
N PHE A 154 -3.59 60.80 20.95
CA PHE A 154 -2.84 60.62 22.19
C PHE A 154 -2.07 59.30 22.40
N MET A 155 -0.82 59.28 21.94
CA MET A 155 0.24 58.47 22.58
C MET A 155 0.63 59.12 23.91
N PRO A 156 0.59 58.43 25.06
CA PRO A 156 1.37 58.83 26.22
C PRO A 156 2.86 58.54 25.98
N PRO A 157 3.78 59.38 26.49
CA PRO A 157 5.21 59.18 26.32
C PRO A 157 5.68 57.92 27.05
N THR A 158 6.58 57.19 26.40
CA THR A 158 7.32 56.06 26.95
C THR A 158 8.26 56.51 28.05
N ASP A 159 8.10 56.03 29.28
CA ASP A 159 9.13 56.08 30.31
C ASP A 159 10.16 54.97 30.06
N PRO A 160 11.45 55.29 29.86
CA PRO A 160 12.50 54.31 29.55
C PRO A 160 13.05 53.55 30.77
N ASN A 161 12.49 53.72 31.98
CA ASN A 161 13.02 53.14 33.22
C ASN A 161 12.11 52.11 33.91
N CYS A 162 11.17 51.51 33.18
CA CYS A 162 10.36 50.43 33.74
C CYS A 162 11.13 49.09 33.68
N GLU A 163 12.02 48.89 34.65
CA GLU A 163 12.64 47.60 34.97
C GLU A 163 11.56 46.61 35.45
N CYS A 164 10.89 45.93 34.52
CA CYS A 164 10.07 44.76 34.86
C CYS A 164 10.96 43.52 34.99
N THR A 165 11.63 43.42 36.13
CA THR A 165 12.29 42.23 36.64
C THR A 165 11.23 41.20 37.04
N SER A 166 10.94 40.20 36.21
CA SER A 166 10.25 38.97 36.67
C SER A 166 10.44 37.77 35.72
N ALA A 167 11.66 37.55 35.25
CA ALA A 167 12.08 36.28 34.66
C ALA A 167 12.79 35.44 35.73
N GLN A 168 12.05 34.74 36.62
CA GLN A 168 12.62 33.69 37.49
C GLN A 168 11.54 32.97 38.33
N HIS A 169 10.72 32.08 37.74
CA HIS A 169 10.10 30.98 38.53
C HIS A 169 9.41 29.84 37.76
N TRP A 170 10.00 29.18 36.74
CA TRP A 170 9.40 27.92 36.23
C TRP A 170 10.41 26.85 35.75
N LEU A 171 11.60 26.76 36.37
CA LEU A 171 12.58 25.68 36.12
C LEU A 171 12.71 24.72 37.31
N ALA A 172 11.62 24.11 37.76
CA ALA A 172 11.68 23.05 38.77
C ALA A 172 10.53 22.05 38.66
N SER A 173 10.44 21.30 37.55
CA SER A 173 9.83 19.96 37.56
C SER A 173 10.12 19.20 36.26
N MET A 174 11.31 18.63 36.14
CA MET A 174 11.54 17.54 35.19
C MET A 174 12.11 16.33 35.96
N PRO A 175 11.41 15.18 35.95
CA PRO A 175 11.93 13.96 36.55
C PRO A 175 13.13 13.42 35.77
N ARG A 176 14.17 13.04 36.53
CA ARG A 176 15.43 12.45 36.09
C ARG A 176 15.21 11.23 35.17
N GLN A 177 15.96 11.21 34.08
CA GLN A 177 16.15 10.05 33.21
C GLN A 177 16.72 8.87 34.02
N GLY A 178 16.00 7.75 34.01
CA GLY A 178 16.53 6.46 34.45
C GLY A 178 17.44 5.88 33.38
N VAL A 179 18.73 5.84 33.67
CA VAL A 179 19.74 5.10 32.92
C VAL A 179 19.49 3.61 33.17
N MET A 180 18.99 2.89 32.17
CA MET A 180 18.96 1.42 32.18
C MET A 180 20.23 0.93 31.45
N GLU A 181 21.26 0.62 32.23
CA GLU A 181 22.41 -0.17 31.76
C GLU A 181 21.95 -1.59 31.40
N GLY A 182 21.79 -1.84 30.10
CA GLY A 182 21.55 -3.16 29.54
C GLY A 182 22.85 -3.95 29.42
N ARG A 183 23.09 -4.81 30.41
CA ARG A 183 24.06 -5.92 30.44
C ARG A 183 24.21 -6.61 29.07
N ILE A 184 25.40 -6.54 28.49
CA ILE A 184 25.82 -7.39 27.37
C ILE A 184 26.31 -8.71 27.99
N VAL A 185 25.55 -9.79 27.80
CA VAL A 185 25.99 -11.16 28.13
C VAL A 185 26.57 -11.77 26.85
N SER A 186 27.90 -11.79 26.77
CA SER A 186 28.62 -12.52 25.73
C SER A 186 28.63 -14.00 26.09
N HIS A 187 27.89 -14.83 25.34
CA HIS A 187 28.05 -16.27 25.37
C HIS A 187 29.10 -16.68 24.34
N ASN A 188 30.21 -17.24 24.81
CA ASN A 188 31.22 -17.89 24.00
C ASN A 188 30.65 -19.19 23.41
N LEU A 189 30.73 -19.34 22.10
CA LEU A 189 30.52 -20.59 21.38
C LEU A 189 31.80 -21.44 21.51
N THR A 190 31.68 -22.59 22.15
CA THR A 190 32.62 -23.71 22.01
C THR A 190 32.10 -24.57 20.85
N VAL A 191 32.93 -24.79 19.83
CA VAL A 191 32.68 -25.74 18.74
C VAL A 191 33.60 -26.92 18.97
N ASP A 192 33.02 -28.10 19.17
CA ASP A 192 33.67 -29.40 18.99
C ASP A 192 33.36 -29.92 17.57
#